data_AF-A0A453FVQ4-F1
#
_entry.id   AF-A0A453FVQ4-F1
#
_cell.length_a   1.000
_cell.length_b   1.000
_cell.length_c   1.000
_cell.angle_alpha   90.00
_cell.angle_beta   90.00
_cell.angle_gamma   90.00
#
_symmetry.space_group_name_H-M   'P 1'
#
loop_
_entity.id
_entity.type
_entity.pdbx_description
1 polymer ?
#
loop_
_entity_poly.entity_id
_entity_poly.type
_entity_poly.pdbx_seq_one_letter_code
_entity_poly.pdbx_strand_id
1 'polypeptide(L)'
;QVYETHARFALQAGDLSEYNQCQSQLTRLYGEGIAGCHLEFSAYNLLCVMLHSNNKRDLLSSMASLSKEARLDETVKHALAVHSAVSSGNYVMFFKLYKKAPGLNSCLMDLYVERMRFEAIKCMSKSYRPTVPVRYVTRVLGFTRVDVLCEANVADGLEECEEWLKAHGAVLTVDENSGELQIDTKVSSASLYMPEPDNAVSHGDASLAVDDFLARAS
;
A
#
# COMPACT_ATOMS: atom_id res chain seq x y z
N GLN A 1 -25.52 -9.20 -5.73
CA GLN A 1 -25.63 -8.00 -6.59
C GLN A 1 -25.50 -6.69 -5.80
N VAL A 2 -26.44 -6.26 -4.93
CA VAL A 2 -26.32 -4.96 -4.22
C VAL A 2 -25.02 -4.85 -3.39
N TYR A 3 -24.74 -5.85 -2.55
CA TYR A 3 -23.50 -5.87 -1.76
C TYR A 3 -22.22 -5.95 -2.61
N GLU A 4 -22.27 -6.63 -3.76
CA GLU A 4 -21.12 -6.72 -4.67
C GLU A 4 -20.82 -5.36 -5.28
N THR A 5 -21.86 -4.67 -5.77
CA THR A 5 -21.72 -3.32 -6.32
C THR A 5 -21.23 -2.33 -5.26
N HIS A 6 -21.81 -2.38 -4.05
CA HIS A 6 -21.38 -1.50 -2.95
C HIS A 6 -19.92 -1.78 -2.55
N ALA A 7 -19.52 -3.05 -2.45
CA ALA A 7 -18.14 -3.41 -2.15
C ALA A 7 -17.15 -2.89 -3.21
N ARG A 8 -17.50 -2.94 -4.50
CA ARG A 8 -16.66 -2.36 -5.57
C ARG A 8 -16.51 -0.85 -5.42
N PHE A 9 -17.59 -0.13 -5.11
CA PHE A 9 -17.53 1.31 -4.85
C PHE A 9 -16.70 1.65 -3.61
N ALA A 10 -16.85 0.88 -2.52
CA ALA A 10 -16.05 1.05 -1.31
C ALA A 10 -14.55 0.86 -1.59
N LEU A 11 -14.18 -0.17 -2.36
CA LEU A 11 -12.79 -0.37 -2.79
C LEU A 11 -12.25 0.79 -3.63
N GLN A 12 -13.04 1.31 -4.57
CA GLN A 12 -12.65 2.47 -5.39
C GLN A 12 -12.49 3.74 -4.56
N ALA A 13 -13.29 3.88 -3.49
CA ALA A 13 -13.18 5.00 -2.55
C ALA A 13 -12.05 4.82 -1.52
N GLY A 14 -11.40 3.65 -1.45
CA GLY A 14 -10.41 3.32 -0.43
C GLY A 14 -11.01 3.06 0.97
N ASP A 15 -12.33 2.89 1.07
CA ASP A 15 -13.03 2.67 2.34
C ASP A 15 -13.00 1.19 2.72
N LEU A 16 -11.93 0.80 3.41
CA LEU A 16 -11.77 -0.57 3.90
C LEU A 16 -12.80 -0.96 4.96
N SER A 17 -13.34 0.01 5.72
CA SER A 17 -14.36 -0.26 6.73
C SER A 17 -15.65 -0.72 6.07
N GLU A 18 -16.15 0.06 5.10
CA GLU A 18 -17.35 -0.26 4.34
C GLU A 18 -17.16 -1.51 3.46
N TYR A 19 -15.97 -1.68 2.88
CA TYR A 19 -15.64 -2.91 2.16
C TYR A 19 -15.72 -4.14 3.07
N ASN A 20 -15.12 -4.10 4.26
CA ASN A 20 -15.13 -5.24 5.19
C ASN A 20 -16.54 -5.57 5.70
N GLN A 21 -17.40 -4.56 5.87
CA GLN A 21 -18.82 -4.76 6.18
C GLN A 21 -19.54 -5.50 5.05
N CYS A 22 -19.37 -5.04 3.79
CA CYS A 22 -19.94 -5.70 2.63
C CYS A 22 -19.38 -7.13 2.47
N GLN A 23 -18.10 -7.33 2.71
CA GLN A 23 -17.43 -8.63 2.60
C GLN A 23 -17.99 -9.65 3.60
N SER A 24 -18.32 -9.23 4.82
CA SER A 24 -18.97 -10.08 5.82
C SER A 24 -20.34 -10.56 5.34
N GLN A 25 -21.12 -9.66 4.73
CA GLN A 25 -22.43 -10.01 4.15
C GLN A 25 -22.30 -10.92 2.92
N LEU A 26 -21.35 -10.63 2.02
CA LEU A 26 -21.08 -11.45 0.85
C LEU A 26 -20.67 -12.88 1.23
N THR A 27 -19.81 -13.03 2.24
CA THR A 27 -19.37 -14.34 2.73
C THR A 27 -20.56 -15.18 3.22
N ARG A 28 -21.49 -14.55 3.96
CA ARG A 28 -22.72 -15.21 4.42
C ARG A 28 -23.61 -15.63 3.25
N LEU A 29 -23.91 -14.72 2.32
CA LEU A 29 -24.79 -14.97 1.18
C LEU A 29 -24.23 -16.08 0.26
N TYR A 30 -22.91 -16.09 0.05
CA TYR A 30 -22.25 -17.15 -0.70
C TYR A 30 -22.30 -18.50 0.01
N GLY A 31 -22.19 -18.51 1.35
CA GLY A 31 -22.38 -19.72 2.15
C GLY A 31 -23.80 -20.29 2.07
N GLU A 32 -24.80 -19.44 1.80
CA GLU A 32 -26.20 -19.83 1.55
C GLU A 32 -26.43 -20.35 0.11
N GLY A 33 -25.38 -20.41 -0.73
CA GLY A 33 -25.47 -20.93 -2.10
C GLY A 33 -25.99 -19.92 -3.13
N ILE A 34 -26.05 -18.63 -2.77
CA ILE A 34 -26.45 -17.58 -3.70
C ILE A 34 -25.33 -17.36 -4.72
N ALA A 35 -25.67 -17.47 -6.00
CA ALA A 35 -24.73 -17.24 -7.10
C ALA A 35 -24.25 -15.79 -7.13
N GLY A 36 -22.95 -15.61 -7.39
CA GLY A 36 -22.33 -14.29 -7.55
C GLY A 36 -20.86 -14.36 -7.97
N CYS A 37 -20.15 -13.25 -7.83
CA CYS A 37 -18.75 -13.10 -8.22
C CYS A 37 -17.78 -13.66 -7.15
N HIS A 38 -17.94 -14.94 -6.77
CA HIS A 38 -17.21 -15.55 -5.64
C HIS A 38 -15.69 -15.41 -5.73
N LEU A 39 -15.13 -15.62 -6.91
CA LEU A 39 -13.67 -15.61 -7.14
C LEU A 39 -13.08 -14.21 -7.02
N GLU A 40 -13.75 -13.22 -7.61
CA GLU A 40 -13.36 -11.80 -7.53
C GLU A 40 -13.30 -11.34 -6.07
N PHE A 41 -14.38 -11.54 -5.30
CA PHE A 41 -14.44 -11.09 -3.90
C PHE A 41 -13.55 -11.91 -2.97
N SER A 42 -13.27 -13.17 -3.31
CA SER A 42 -12.28 -13.97 -2.61
C SER A 42 -10.87 -13.42 -2.83
N ALA A 43 -10.52 -13.00 -4.06
CA ALA A 43 -9.23 -12.36 -4.35
C ALA A 43 -9.09 -11.02 -3.62
N TYR A 44 -10.12 -10.18 -3.64
CA TYR A 44 -10.11 -8.89 -2.93
C TYR A 44 -10.01 -9.07 -1.42
N ASN A 45 -10.76 -9.99 -0.83
CA ASN A 45 -10.70 -10.25 0.60
C ASN A 45 -9.32 -10.75 1.00
N LEU A 46 -8.76 -11.66 0.20
CA LEU A 46 -7.42 -12.19 0.40
C LEU A 46 -6.39 -11.05 0.41
N LEU A 47 -6.42 -10.18 -0.60
CA LEU A 47 -5.50 -9.06 -0.72
C LEU A 47 -5.70 -8.01 0.39
N CYS A 48 -6.95 -7.72 0.76
CA CYS A 48 -7.30 -6.83 1.86
C CYS A 48 -6.72 -7.33 3.19
N VAL A 49 -6.96 -8.60 3.52
CA VAL A 49 -6.44 -9.22 4.75
C VAL A 49 -4.90 -9.27 4.73
N MET A 50 -4.29 -9.57 3.57
CA MET A 50 -2.84 -9.65 3.43
C MET A 50 -2.11 -8.33 3.63
N LEU A 51 -2.69 -7.22 3.14
CA LEU A 51 -2.05 -5.91 3.13
C LEU A 51 -2.42 -5.07 4.36
N HIS A 52 -3.66 -5.19 4.83
CA HIS A 52 -4.26 -4.22 5.75
C HIS A 52 -4.70 -4.81 7.09
N SER A 53 -4.69 -6.13 7.24
CA SER A 53 -5.00 -6.78 8.53
C SER A 53 -3.73 -7.23 9.26
N ASN A 54 -3.68 -6.98 10.57
CA ASN A 54 -2.66 -7.56 11.45
C ASN A 54 -2.97 -9.02 11.83
N ASN A 55 -4.16 -9.55 11.46
CA ASN A 55 -4.56 -10.90 11.83
C ASN A 55 -4.03 -11.96 10.86
N LYS A 56 -2.75 -12.33 11.07
CA LYS A 56 -2.06 -13.38 10.30
C LYS A 56 -2.71 -14.77 10.41
N ARG A 57 -3.54 -15.01 11.43
CA ARG A 57 -4.19 -16.31 11.66
C ARG A 57 -5.38 -16.51 10.71
N ASP A 58 -6.22 -15.49 10.59
CA ASP A 58 -7.38 -15.49 9.68
C ASP A 58 -6.93 -15.53 8.22
N LEU A 59 -5.78 -14.90 7.93
CA LEU A 59 -5.11 -14.96 6.64
C LEU A 59 -4.76 -16.41 6.22
N LEU A 60 -4.05 -17.14 7.08
CA LEU A 60 -3.63 -18.51 6.78
C LEU A 60 -4.84 -19.44 6.62
N SER A 61 -5.88 -19.24 7.43
CA SER A 61 -7.15 -19.97 7.30
C SER A 61 -7.83 -19.70 5.95
N SER A 62 -7.92 -18.44 5.55
CA SER A 62 -8.52 -18.04 4.27
C SER A 62 -7.73 -18.57 3.07
N MET A 63 -6.39 -18.60 3.14
CA MET A 63 -5.55 -19.21 2.11
C MET A 63 -5.71 -20.73 2.02
N ALA A 64 -5.91 -21.40 3.17
CA ALA A 64 -6.09 -22.85 3.24
C ALA A 64 -7.47 -23.29 2.73
N SER A 65 -8.49 -22.46 2.89
CA SER A 65 -9.86 -22.75 2.43
C SER A 65 -10.10 -22.46 0.93
N LEU A 66 -9.13 -21.86 0.22
CA LEU A 66 -9.21 -21.64 -1.22
C LEU A 66 -9.28 -22.97 -1.98
N SER A 67 -10.35 -23.15 -2.77
CA SER A 67 -10.51 -24.30 -3.66
C SER A 67 -9.41 -24.36 -4.72
N LYS A 68 -9.23 -25.54 -5.34
CA LYS A 68 -8.24 -25.73 -6.41
C LYS A 68 -8.58 -24.87 -7.64
N GLU A 69 -9.87 -24.72 -7.92
CA GLU A 69 -10.41 -23.92 -9.01
C GLU A 69 -10.17 -22.43 -8.76
N ALA A 70 -10.34 -21.96 -7.52
CA ALA A 70 -10.06 -20.57 -7.16
C ALA A 70 -8.58 -20.21 -7.33
N ARG A 71 -7.66 -21.16 -7.09
CA ARG A 71 -6.22 -20.96 -7.31
C ARG A 71 -5.83 -20.86 -8.78
N LEU A 72 -6.70 -21.27 -9.70
CA LEU A 72 -6.49 -21.14 -11.14
C LEU A 72 -6.91 -19.77 -11.68
N ASP A 73 -7.70 -19.01 -10.92
CA ASP A 73 -8.14 -17.66 -11.29
C ASP A 73 -6.97 -16.66 -11.30
N GLU A 74 -6.89 -15.85 -12.35
CA GLU A 74 -5.81 -14.88 -12.52
C GLU A 74 -5.81 -13.78 -11.45
N THR A 75 -6.98 -13.38 -10.96
CA THR A 75 -7.13 -12.38 -9.90
C THR A 75 -6.59 -12.91 -8.56
N VAL A 76 -6.90 -14.17 -8.25
CA VAL A 76 -6.42 -14.86 -7.04
C VAL A 76 -4.91 -15.12 -7.12
N LYS A 77 -4.40 -15.60 -8.26
CA LYS A 77 -2.95 -15.76 -8.48
C LYS A 77 -2.19 -14.45 -8.29
N HIS A 78 -2.73 -13.37 -8.85
CA HIS A 78 -2.15 -12.05 -8.67
C HIS A 78 -2.11 -11.65 -7.19
N ALA A 79 -3.22 -11.79 -6.45
CA ALA A 79 -3.28 -11.47 -5.02
C ALA A 79 -2.23 -12.27 -4.20
N LEU A 80 -2.10 -13.57 -4.47
CA LEU A 80 -1.08 -14.43 -3.84
C LEU A 80 0.35 -13.97 -4.14
N ALA A 81 0.63 -13.60 -5.39
CA ALA A 81 1.93 -13.08 -5.81
C ALA A 81 2.26 -11.75 -5.12
N VAL A 82 1.27 -10.84 -5.00
CA VAL A 82 1.43 -9.57 -4.28
C VAL A 82 1.78 -9.82 -2.82
N HIS A 83 1.08 -10.72 -2.14
CA HIS A 83 1.40 -11.06 -0.77
C HIS A 83 2.79 -11.68 -0.59
N SER A 84 3.22 -12.54 -1.51
CA SER A 84 4.59 -13.06 -1.48
C SER A 84 5.63 -11.95 -1.61
N ALA A 85 5.37 -10.96 -2.49
CA ALA A 85 6.24 -9.79 -2.63
C ALA A 85 6.26 -8.93 -1.35
N VAL A 86 5.11 -8.68 -0.74
CA VAL A 86 4.99 -7.87 0.48
C VAL A 86 5.63 -8.55 1.69
N SER A 87 5.33 -9.84 1.92
CA SER A 87 5.86 -10.61 3.05
C SER A 87 7.38 -10.78 3.01
N SER A 88 7.99 -10.75 1.82
CA SER A 88 9.44 -10.80 1.63
C SER A 88 10.11 -9.43 1.51
N GLY A 89 9.36 -8.32 1.57
CA GLY A 89 9.88 -6.97 1.36
C GLY A 89 10.38 -6.71 -0.07
N ASN A 90 9.94 -7.49 -1.05
CA ASN A 90 10.36 -7.38 -2.44
C ASN A 90 9.59 -6.27 -3.18
N TYR A 91 9.99 -5.03 -2.92
CA TYR A 91 9.39 -3.83 -3.52
C TYR A 91 9.47 -3.82 -5.06
N VAL A 92 10.55 -4.36 -5.66
CA VAL A 92 10.69 -4.43 -7.12
C VAL A 92 9.58 -5.30 -7.73
N MET A 93 9.33 -6.47 -7.14
CA MET A 93 8.25 -7.35 -7.60
C MET A 93 6.88 -6.76 -7.32
N PHE A 94 6.69 -6.11 -6.17
CA PHE A 94 5.44 -5.44 -5.82
C PHE A 94 5.05 -4.40 -6.88
N PHE A 95 5.95 -3.47 -7.25
CA PHE A 95 5.64 -2.45 -8.25
C PHE A 95 5.51 -3.03 -9.67
N LYS A 96 6.15 -4.16 -9.99
CA LYS A 96 5.89 -4.89 -11.25
C LYS A 96 4.47 -5.47 -11.30
N LEU A 97 4.01 -6.04 -10.19
CA LEU A 97 2.65 -6.57 -10.07
C LEU A 97 1.61 -5.45 -10.08
N TYR A 98 1.89 -4.36 -9.37
CA TYR A 98 1.04 -3.17 -9.31
C TYR A 98 0.67 -2.64 -10.71
N LYS A 99 1.67 -2.55 -11.62
CA LYS A 99 1.45 -2.11 -13.00
C LYS A 99 0.60 -3.06 -13.85
N LYS A 100 0.43 -4.30 -13.41
CA LYS A 100 -0.31 -5.37 -14.11
C LYS A 100 -1.51 -5.85 -13.30
N ALA A 101 -1.96 -5.07 -12.33
CA ALA A 101 -3.01 -5.48 -11.42
C ALA A 101 -4.34 -5.69 -12.17
N PRO A 102 -4.97 -6.87 -12.06
CA PRO A 102 -6.28 -7.13 -12.67
C PRO A 102 -7.41 -6.56 -11.80
N GLY A 103 -8.47 -6.05 -12.45
CA GLY A 103 -9.68 -5.60 -11.76
C GLY A 103 -9.41 -4.49 -10.74
N LEU A 104 -9.97 -4.63 -9.53
CA LEU A 104 -9.78 -3.67 -8.43
C LEU A 104 -8.62 -4.04 -7.49
N ASN A 105 -7.74 -4.99 -7.88
CA ASN A 105 -6.54 -5.28 -7.10
C ASN A 105 -5.63 -4.04 -6.97
N SER A 106 -5.61 -3.17 -7.98
CA SER A 106 -4.86 -1.91 -7.93
C SER A 106 -5.34 -1.03 -6.77
N CYS A 107 -6.66 -0.89 -6.57
CA CYS A 107 -7.23 -0.08 -5.50
C CYS A 107 -6.78 -0.56 -4.11
N LEU A 108 -6.75 -1.89 -3.89
CA LEU A 108 -6.26 -2.45 -2.63
C LEU A 108 -4.75 -2.29 -2.44
N MET A 109 -3.98 -2.35 -3.54
CA MET A 109 -2.55 -2.13 -3.52
C MET A 109 -2.20 -0.66 -3.30
N ASP A 110 -2.98 0.29 -3.83
CA ASP A 110 -2.80 1.75 -3.68
C ASP A 110 -2.65 2.13 -2.21
N LEU A 111 -3.53 1.57 -1.37
CA LEU A 111 -3.53 1.76 0.08
C LEU A 111 -2.25 1.27 0.77
N TYR A 112 -1.44 0.43 0.10
CA TYR A 112 -0.18 -0.12 0.62
C TYR A 112 1.06 0.47 -0.07
N VAL A 113 0.89 1.16 -1.20
CA VAL A 113 1.99 1.73 -2.00
C VAL A 113 2.89 2.59 -1.13
N GLU A 114 2.31 3.48 -0.33
CA GLU A 114 3.05 4.43 0.52
C GLU A 114 4.02 3.71 1.47
N ARG A 115 3.49 2.73 2.21
CA ARG A 115 4.28 1.91 3.13
C ARG A 115 5.37 1.14 2.39
N MET A 116 5.07 0.58 1.22
CA MET A 116 6.06 -0.15 0.44
C MET A 116 7.17 0.76 -0.10
N ARG A 117 6.84 1.97 -0.57
CA ARG A 117 7.84 2.97 -0.99
C ARG A 117 8.77 3.33 0.17
N PHE A 118 8.19 3.53 1.36
CA PHE A 118 8.96 3.87 2.56
C PHE A 118 9.91 2.75 3.02
N GLU A 119 9.45 1.50 3.05
CA GLU A 119 10.31 0.37 3.37
C GLU A 119 11.41 0.18 2.30
N ALA A 120 11.09 0.44 1.04
CA ALA A 120 12.05 0.37 -0.04
C ALA A 120 13.15 1.44 0.10
N ILE A 121 12.81 2.70 0.38
CA ILE A 121 13.83 3.76 0.51
C ILE A 121 14.71 3.55 1.75
N LYS A 122 14.17 3.01 2.84
CA LYS A 122 14.95 2.58 4.01
C LYS A 122 15.94 1.48 3.64
N CYS A 123 15.51 0.48 2.86
CA CYS A 123 16.37 -0.60 2.39
C CYS A 123 17.47 -0.07 1.44
N MET A 124 17.09 0.77 0.47
CA MET A 124 18.01 1.37 -0.49
C MET A 124 19.07 2.24 0.22
N SER A 125 18.66 3.08 1.17
CA SER A 125 19.58 3.97 1.90
C SER A 125 20.61 3.23 2.76
N LYS A 126 20.37 1.95 3.08
CA LYS A 126 21.33 1.09 3.80
C LYS A 126 22.20 0.26 2.86
N SER A 127 21.71 -0.04 1.66
CA SER A 127 22.34 -1.00 0.73
C SER A 127 23.19 -0.31 -0.35
N TYR A 128 22.78 0.88 -0.80
CA TYR A 128 23.53 1.69 -1.76
C TYR A 128 24.38 2.70 -0.99
N ARG A 129 25.64 2.90 -1.41
CA ARG A 129 26.59 3.87 -0.84
C ARG A 129 27.50 4.41 -1.97
N PRO A 130 27.86 5.70 -1.96
CA PRO A 130 27.36 6.77 -1.08
C PRO A 130 26.01 7.33 -1.54
N THR A 131 25.64 7.17 -2.81
CA THR A 131 24.43 7.76 -3.40
C THR A 131 23.65 6.75 -4.24
N VAL A 132 22.40 7.10 -4.55
CA VAL A 132 21.59 6.40 -5.56
C VAL A 132 20.87 7.44 -6.43
N PRO A 133 20.84 7.29 -7.78
CA PRO A 133 20.15 8.25 -8.65
C PRO A 133 18.64 8.29 -8.37
N VAL A 134 18.05 9.48 -8.28
CA VAL A 134 16.59 9.64 -8.08
C VAL A 134 15.84 9.01 -9.24
N ARG A 135 16.31 9.17 -10.48
CA ARG A 135 15.69 8.54 -11.67
C ARG A 135 15.57 7.02 -11.57
N TYR A 136 16.55 6.36 -10.95
CA TYR A 136 16.49 4.92 -10.70
C TYR A 136 15.39 4.60 -9.68
N VAL A 137 15.34 5.35 -8.57
CA VAL A 137 14.32 5.20 -7.53
C VAL A 137 12.91 5.45 -8.07
N THR A 138 12.71 6.51 -8.86
CA THR A 138 11.46 6.82 -9.57
C THR A 138 10.93 5.61 -10.35
N ARG A 139 11.82 4.97 -11.13
CA ARG A 139 11.46 3.81 -11.96
C ARG A 139 11.11 2.59 -11.13
N VAL A 140 11.90 2.32 -10.08
CA VAL A 140 11.77 1.12 -9.25
C VAL A 140 10.57 1.21 -8.31
N LEU A 141 10.29 2.38 -7.76
CA LEU A 141 9.20 2.63 -6.81
C LEU A 141 7.87 3.01 -7.48
N GLY A 142 7.78 2.83 -8.80
CA GLY A 142 6.54 2.92 -9.54
C GLY A 142 5.93 4.32 -9.61
N PHE A 143 6.74 5.38 -9.53
CA PHE A 143 6.27 6.76 -9.73
C PHE A 143 5.95 7.05 -11.22
N THR A 144 6.57 6.31 -12.14
CA THR A 144 6.21 6.42 -13.56
C THR A 144 4.90 5.67 -13.87
N ARG A 145 3.90 6.39 -14.38
CA ARG A 145 2.63 5.84 -14.86
C ARG A 145 2.82 4.85 -16.02
N VAL A 146 1.85 3.95 -16.18
CA VAL A 146 2.00 2.69 -16.95
C VAL A 146 1.98 2.87 -18.46
N ASP A 147 1.64 4.04 -19.01
CA ASP A 147 1.51 4.17 -20.46
C ASP A 147 2.25 5.39 -21.01
N VAL A 148 3.05 5.17 -22.05
CA VAL A 148 3.87 6.12 -22.81
C VAL A 148 5.27 6.45 -22.24
N LEU A 149 6.30 6.01 -22.97
CA LEU A 149 7.70 6.47 -22.91
C LEU A 149 7.84 7.92 -23.44
N CYS A 150 6.89 8.81 -23.16
CA CYS A 150 7.06 10.22 -23.47
C CYS A 150 7.89 10.85 -22.34
N GLU A 151 8.83 11.73 -22.72
CA GLU A 151 9.66 12.48 -21.78
C GLU A 151 8.81 13.19 -20.70
N ALA A 152 7.60 13.63 -21.05
CA ALA A 152 6.65 14.27 -20.13
C ALA A 152 6.25 13.36 -18.95
N ASN A 153 5.81 12.11 -19.19
CA ASN A 153 5.40 11.19 -18.12
C ASN A 153 6.59 10.78 -17.22
N VAL A 154 7.81 10.81 -17.77
CA VAL A 154 9.03 10.54 -17.01
C VAL A 154 9.40 11.75 -16.15
N ALA A 155 9.23 12.97 -16.66
CA ALA A 155 9.45 14.20 -15.92
C ALA A 155 8.46 14.33 -14.75
N ASP A 156 7.16 14.11 -15.01
CA ASP A 156 6.11 14.19 -13.98
C ASP A 156 6.37 13.19 -12.84
N GLY A 157 6.71 11.94 -13.17
CA GLY A 157 7.03 10.93 -12.15
C GLY A 157 8.32 11.24 -11.39
N LEU A 158 9.29 11.91 -12.03
CA LEU A 158 10.54 12.31 -11.37
C LEU A 158 10.28 13.42 -10.35
N GLU A 159 9.46 14.41 -10.71
CA GLU A 159 9.03 15.49 -9.80
C GLU A 159 8.25 14.93 -8.61
N GLU A 160 7.24 14.07 -8.84
CA GLU A 160 6.49 13.41 -7.76
C GLU A 160 7.41 12.62 -6.82
N CYS A 161 8.39 11.90 -7.40
CA CYS A 161 9.35 11.13 -6.61
C CYS A 161 10.25 12.04 -5.77
N GLU A 162 10.71 13.16 -6.33
CA GLU A 162 11.53 14.13 -5.62
C GLU A 162 10.78 14.77 -4.44
N GLU A 163 9.55 15.23 -4.67
CA GLU A 163 8.70 15.79 -3.63
C GLU A 163 8.43 14.78 -2.52
N TRP A 164 8.06 13.56 -2.91
CA TRP A 164 7.81 12.47 -1.96
C TRP A 164 9.05 12.16 -1.12
N LEU A 165 10.23 12.06 -1.75
CA LEU A 165 11.50 11.81 -1.05
C LEU A 165 11.82 12.90 -0.03
N LYS A 166 11.66 14.17 -0.38
CA LYS A 166 11.87 15.30 0.53
C LYS A 166 10.88 15.28 1.70
N ALA A 167 9.60 15.01 1.42
CA ALA A 167 8.57 14.90 2.45
C ALA A 167 8.84 13.76 3.45
N HIS A 168 9.57 12.72 3.02
CA HIS A 168 9.99 11.59 3.86
C HIS A 168 11.37 11.78 4.51
N GLY A 169 11.96 12.97 4.42
CA GLY A 169 13.24 13.30 5.04
C GLY A 169 14.46 12.76 4.30
N ALA A 170 14.35 12.35 3.03
CA ALA A 170 15.51 12.02 2.22
C ALA A 170 16.29 13.30 1.83
N VAL A 171 17.61 13.20 1.86
CA VAL A 171 18.51 14.29 1.48
C VAL A 171 18.98 14.06 0.05
N LEU A 172 18.73 15.05 -0.81
CA LEU A 172 19.06 15.01 -2.22
C LEU A 172 20.24 15.94 -2.53
N THR A 173 21.14 15.48 -3.38
CA THR A 173 22.30 16.22 -3.86
C THR A 173 22.37 16.13 -5.38
N VAL A 174 23.00 17.11 -6.02
CA VAL A 174 23.26 17.05 -7.47
C VAL A 174 24.68 16.56 -7.65
N ASP A 175 24.88 15.51 -8.45
CA ASP A 175 26.21 15.05 -8.81
C ASP A 175 26.91 16.10 -9.69
N GLU A 176 28.08 16.56 -9.27
CA GLU A 176 28.82 17.63 -9.96
C GLU A 176 29.28 17.21 -11.36
N ASN A 177 29.48 15.90 -11.59
CA ASN A 177 29.99 15.38 -12.86
C ASN A 177 28.88 15.14 -13.90
N SER A 178 27.76 14.57 -13.49
CA SER A 178 26.64 14.21 -14.38
C SER A 178 25.50 15.22 -14.38
N GLY A 179 25.43 16.10 -13.38
CA GLY A 179 24.27 16.97 -13.15
C GLY A 179 23.01 16.21 -12.73
N GLU A 180 23.11 14.92 -12.42
CA GLU A 180 21.97 14.09 -12.06
C GLU A 180 21.62 14.23 -10.57
N LEU A 181 20.32 14.26 -10.26
CA LEU A 181 19.84 14.27 -8.89
C LEU A 181 20.06 12.90 -8.24
N GLN A 182 20.73 12.92 -7.09
CA GLN A 182 21.15 11.77 -6.30
C GLN A 182 20.53 11.85 -4.90
N ILE A 183 20.25 10.69 -4.30
CA ILE A 183 19.91 10.59 -2.89
C ILE A 183 21.21 10.35 -2.12
N ASP A 184 21.53 11.21 -1.16
CA ASP A 184 22.59 10.96 -0.20
C ASP A 184 22.12 9.87 0.77
N THR A 185 22.51 8.62 0.49
CA THR A 185 22.06 7.47 1.27
C THR A 185 22.56 7.53 2.71
N LYS A 186 23.71 8.17 2.96
CA LYS A 186 24.35 8.22 4.28
C LYS A 186 23.55 9.13 5.19
N VAL A 187 23.29 10.35 4.73
CA VAL A 187 22.51 11.32 5.50
C VAL A 187 21.05 10.89 5.56
N SER A 188 20.46 10.47 4.44
CA SER A 188 19.06 10.00 4.39
C SER A 188 18.79 8.85 5.35
N SER A 189 19.74 7.90 5.52
CA SER A 189 19.52 6.75 6.41
C SER A 189 19.22 7.13 7.87
N ALA A 190 19.60 8.32 8.31
CA ALA A 190 19.34 8.83 9.65
C ALA A 190 18.12 9.76 9.74
N SER A 191 17.71 10.39 8.63
CA SER A 191 16.65 11.40 8.60
C SER A 191 15.32 10.87 8.04
N LEU A 192 15.26 9.66 7.48
CA LEU A 192 14.04 9.09 6.92
C LEU A 192 12.94 8.87 7.97
N TYR A 193 11.75 9.41 7.72
CA TYR A 193 10.54 9.19 8.52
C TYR A 193 9.32 9.04 7.62
N MET A 194 8.26 8.42 8.17
CA MET A 194 6.95 8.33 7.51
C MET A 194 6.08 9.44 8.10
N PRO A 195 5.65 10.43 7.31
CA PRO A 195 4.73 11.47 7.78
C PRO A 195 3.45 10.86 8.35
N GLU A 196 2.85 11.53 9.33
CA GLU A 196 1.51 11.18 9.78
C GLU A 196 0.50 11.48 8.66
N PRO A 197 -0.51 10.63 8.44
CA PRO A 197 -1.54 10.93 7.45
C PRO A 197 -2.28 12.21 7.84
N ASP A 198 -2.48 13.14 6.89
CA ASP A 198 -3.11 14.45 7.11
C ASP A 198 -4.51 14.38 7.78
N ASN A 199 -5.16 13.21 7.78
CA ASN A 199 -6.44 12.93 8.41
C ASN A 199 -6.35 12.31 9.82
N ALA A 200 -5.16 12.31 10.45
CA ALA A 200 -5.03 11.95 11.86
C ALA A 200 -5.66 13.05 12.72
N VAL A 201 -6.99 13.05 12.82
CA VAL A 201 -7.69 13.80 13.86
C VAL A 201 -7.19 13.21 15.18
N SER A 202 -6.35 13.97 15.87
CA SER A 202 -5.95 13.68 17.24
C SER A 202 -7.21 13.62 18.09
N HIS A 203 -7.75 12.42 18.29
CA HIS A 203 -8.63 12.15 19.42
C HIS A 203 -7.75 12.11 20.68
N GLY A 204 -7.15 13.26 21.00
CA GLY A 204 -6.64 13.52 22.33
C GLY A 204 -7.82 13.49 23.27
N ASP A 205 -7.92 12.43 24.06
CA ASP A 205 -8.88 12.28 25.16
C ASP A 205 -8.79 13.50 26.10
N ALA A 206 -9.67 14.46 25.89
CA ALA A 206 -9.88 15.60 26.79
C ALA A 206 -10.67 15.17 28.05
N SER A 207 -10.36 14.01 28.63
CA SER A 207 -11.01 13.50 29.84
C SER A 207 -10.05 12.91 30.87
N LEU A 208 -8.74 13.16 30.74
CA LEU A 208 -7.77 12.89 31.79
C LEU A 208 -7.04 14.18 32.24
N ALA A 209 -7.79 15.25 32.45
CA ALA A 209 -7.32 16.33 33.32
C ALA A 209 -7.60 15.91 34.77
N VAL A 210 -6.63 15.22 35.37
CA VAL A 210 -6.64 14.82 36.79
C VAL A 210 -6.75 16.03 37.74
N ASP A 211 -6.51 17.24 37.23
CA ASP A 211 -6.59 18.50 37.97
C ASP A 211 -8.03 18.98 38.23
N ASP A 212 -9.03 18.47 37.51
CA ASP A 212 -10.44 18.86 37.71
C ASP A 212 -11.14 18.02 38.81
N PHE A 213 -10.51 16.93 39.26
CA PHE A 213 -11.06 16.05 40.30
C PHE A 213 -10.83 16.59 41.72
N LEU A 214 -9.82 17.43 41.93
CA LEU A 214 -9.50 18.00 43.25
C LEU A 214 -10.14 19.37 43.52
N ALA A 215 -10.70 20.03 42.50
CA ALA A 215 -11.36 21.34 42.66
C ALA A 215 -12.82 21.26 43.12
N ARG A 216 -13.42 20.06 43.24
CA ARG A 216 -14.79 19.85 43.73
C ARG A 216 -14.88 19.31 45.16
N ALA A 217 -13.76 19.24 45.88
CA ALA A 217 -13.70 18.75 47.26
C ALA A 217 -13.10 19.77 48.25
N SER A 218 -13.32 21.07 48.04
CA SER A 218 -13.11 22.12 49.06
C SER A 218 -14.34 23.01 49.22
#